data_AF-B8IPI7-F1
#
_entry.id   AF-B8IPI7-F1
#
_cell.length_a   1.000
_cell.length_b   1.000
_cell.length_c   1.000
_cell.angle_alpha   90.00
_cell.angle_beta   90.00
_cell.angle_gamma   90.00
#
_symmetry.space_group_name_H-M   'P 1'
#
loop_
_entity.id
_entity.type
_entity.pdbx_description
1 polymer ?
#
loop_
_entity_poly.entity_id
_entity_poly.type
_entity_poly.pdbx_seq_one_letter_code
_entity_poly.pdbx_strand_id
1 'polypeptide(L)'
;MAKAVSIAGSAIWTLIFPAGLVLLFLLNFGLVNQAFRDLLAMTSRIHSMKTAWVEFTLRDKDHLAVSVSTSDLGGVDAPERQAIVKTVKWLNGLRTQRLFTLEKDDLHCAFTQATAQMRRLAGVDYDLEEAGLITSTYDEAATQAAAGKADPLIGTAQSCYRIRLTPRGYNVKTVLVEVIRNGFEDGVGIEGEKL
;
A
#
# COMPACT_ATOMS: atom_id res chain seq x y z
N MET A 1 36.95 -31.98 42.20
CA MET A 1 37.40 -30.87 41.33
C MET A 1 37.42 -31.30 39.85
N ALA A 2 36.27 -31.73 39.29
CA ALA A 2 36.22 -32.24 37.90
C ALA A 2 35.15 -31.55 37.03
N LYS A 3 34.36 -30.62 37.60
CA LYS A 3 33.30 -29.90 36.86
C LYS A 3 33.71 -28.51 36.35
N ALA A 4 34.84 -27.97 36.77
CA ALA A 4 35.28 -26.62 36.39
C ALA A 4 36.01 -26.58 35.03
N VAL A 5 36.55 -27.71 34.55
CA VAL A 5 37.35 -27.75 33.31
C VAL A 5 36.49 -27.90 32.05
N SER A 6 35.28 -28.48 32.15
CA SER A 6 34.43 -28.68 30.95
C SER A 6 33.59 -27.45 30.56
N ILE A 7 33.46 -26.45 31.44
CA ILE A 7 32.69 -25.23 31.18
C ILE A 7 33.55 -24.17 30.47
N ALA A 8 34.86 -24.16 30.74
CA ALA A 8 35.80 -23.25 30.08
C ALA A 8 35.96 -23.58 28.58
N GLY A 9 35.93 -24.87 28.21
CA GLY A 9 36.01 -25.29 26.81
C GLY A 9 34.77 -24.91 25.99
N SER A 10 33.56 -25.00 26.55
CA SER A 10 32.32 -24.69 25.83
C SER A 10 32.04 -23.19 25.73
N ALA A 11 32.45 -22.39 26.71
CA ALA A 11 32.28 -20.93 26.71
C ALA A 11 33.17 -20.22 25.66
N ILE A 12 34.35 -20.79 25.38
CA ILE A 12 35.26 -20.27 24.35
C ILE A 12 34.67 -20.49 22.96
N TRP A 13 34.07 -21.65 22.70
CA TRP A 13 33.40 -21.94 21.42
C TRP A 13 32.15 -21.09 21.20
N THR A 14 31.35 -20.79 22.22
CA THR A 14 30.16 -19.94 22.08
C THR A 14 30.47 -18.47 21.82
N LEU A 15 31.69 -18.00 22.10
CA LEU A 15 32.10 -16.60 21.87
C LEU A 15 32.98 -16.45 20.62
N ILE A 16 33.87 -17.42 20.34
CA ILE A 16 34.72 -17.42 19.15
C ILE A 16 33.91 -17.68 17.88
N PHE A 17 32.92 -18.58 17.94
CA PHE A 17 32.13 -18.92 16.75
C PHE A 17 31.33 -17.72 16.21
N PRO A 18 30.55 -16.96 17.02
CA PRO A 18 29.86 -15.77 16.51
C PRO A 18 30.82 -14.64 16.15
N ALA A 19 31.91 -14.43 16.89
CA ALA A 19 32.90 -13.41 16.55
C ALA A 19 33.62 -13.71 15.23
N GLY A 20 33.96 -14.98 14.99
CA GLY A 20 34.52 -15.45 13.71
C GLY A 20 33.53 -15.32 12.56
N LEU A 21 32.25 -15.59 12.81
CA LEU A 21 31.18 -15.40 11.82
C LEU A 21 30.99 -13.92 11.46
N VAL A 22 30.99 -13.03 12.45
CA VAL A 22 30.92 -11.58 12.24
C VAL A 22 32.14 -11.08 11.47
N LEU A 23 33.35 -11.55 11.81
CA LEU A 23 34.58 -11.19 11.10
C LEU A 23 34.57 -11.69 9.64
N LEU A 24 34.11 -12.91 9.40
CA LEU A 24 33.89 -13.45 8.06
C LEU A 24 32.86 -12.61 7.29
N PHE A 25 31.79 -12.18 7.96
CA PHE A 25 30.77 -11.32 7.38
C PHE A 25 31.31 -9.94 7.01
N LEU A 26 32.19 -9.36 7.83
CA LEU A 26 32.83 -8.06 7.58
C LEU A 26 33.86 -8.16 6.45
N LEU A 27 34.68 -9.22 6.43
CA LEU A 27 35.68 -9.43 5.37
C LEU A 27 35.06 -9.76 4.01
N ASN A 28 33.92 -10.47 4.01
CA ASN A 28 33.18 -10.81 2.79
C ASN A 28 32.00 -9.88 2.54
N PHE A 29 31.88 -8.77 3.29
CA PHE A 29 30.75 -7.84 3.15
C PHE A 29 30.67 -7.26 1.75
N GLY A 30 31.81 -7.09 1.06
CA GLY A 30 31.85 -6.69 -0.35
C GLY A 30 31.15 -7.70 -1.26
N LEU A 31 31.49 -8.99 -1.12
CA LEU A 31 30.88 -10.09 -1.90
C LEU A 31 29.42 -10.33 -1.51
N VAL A 32 29.07 -10.23 -0.23
CA VAL A 32 27.68 -10.35 0.24
C VAL A 32 26.85 -9.17 -0.24
N ASN A 33 27.35 -7.94 -0.16
CA ASN A 33 26.65 -6.75 -0.63
C ASN A 33 26.56 -6.71 -2.16
N GLN A 34 27.55 -7.25 -2.87
CA GLN A 34 27.50 -7.43 -4.31
C GLN A 34 26.52 -8.55 -4.71
N ALA A 35 26.51 -9.68 -4.01
CA ALA A 35 25.50 -10.72 -4.18
C ALA A 35 24.09 -10.24 -3.81
N PHE A 36 23.94 -9.38 -2.80
CA PHE A 36 22.67 -8.72 -2.46
C PHE A 36 22.29 -7.66 -3.48
N ARG A 37 23.23 -6.91 -4.05
CA ARG A 37 22.98 -5.97 -5.15
C ARG A 37 22.65 -6.70 -6.44
N ASP A 38 23.26 -7.85 -6.69
CA ASP A 38 22.96 -8.70 -7.83
C ASP A 38 21.63 -9.43 -7.60
N LEU A 39 21.32 -9.87 -6.38
CA LEU A 39 19.97 -10.32 -6.00
C LEU A 39 18.97 -9.17 -6.07
N LEU A 40 19.30 -7.93 -5.72
CA LEU A 40 18.42 -6.76 -5.82
C LEU A 40 18.23 -6.32 -7.27
N ALA A 41 19.27 -6.44 -8.10
CA ALA A 41 19.22 -6.19 -9.53
C ALA A 41 18.46 -7.31 -10.26
N MET A 42 18.56 -8.56 -9.81
CA MET A 42 17.81 -9.70 -10.32
C MET A 42 16.37 -9.76 -9.76
N THR A 43 16.12 -9.28 -8.55
CA THR A 43 14.78 -9.10 -7.94
C THR A 43 14.10 -7.79 -8.34
N SER A 44 14.83 -6.84 -8.95
CA SER A 44 14.19 -5.78 -9.74
C SER A 44 13.43 -6.34 -10.97
N ARG A 45 13.64 -7.63 -11.28
CA ARG A 45 12.86 -8.45 -12.20
C ARG A 45 11.86 -9.40 -11.51
N ILE A 46 11.79 -9.45 -10.18
CA ILE A 46 10.80 -10.24 -9.44
C ILE A 46 9.71 -9.28 -8.97
N HIS A 47 8.79 -9.00 -9.88
CA HIS A 47 7.52 -8.30 -9.64
C HIS A 47 6.43 -9.24 -9.12
N SER A 48 6.75 -10.08 -8.15
CA SER A 48 5.73 -10.82 -7.40
C SER A 48 6.21 -11.06 -5.98
N MET A 49 5.54 -10.43 -5.02
CA MET A 49 5.49 -11.00 -3.68
C MET A 49 4.61 -12.25 -3.79
N LYS A 50 5.24 -13.42 -3.93
CA LYS A 50 4.61 -14.70 -3.59
C LYS A 50 4.42 -14.75 -2.08
N THR A 51 3.45 -14.00 -1.57
CA THR A 51 2.68 -14.47 -0.42
C THR A 51 1.64 -15.41 -1.00
N ALA A 52 1.58 -16.63 -0.49
CA ALA A 52 0.73 -17.69 -1.01
C ALA A 52 -0.66 -17.15 -1.40
N TRP A 53 -1.00 -17.31 -2.68
CA TRP A 53 -2.34 -17.20 -3.29
C TRP A 53 -2.78 -15.92 -4.00
N VAL A 54 -1.94 -14.94 -4.34
CA VAL A 54 -2.30 -13.92 -5.35
C VAL A 54 -1.09 -13.41 -6.16
N GLU A 55 -1.12 -13.53 -7.49
CA GLU A 55 -0.16 -12.88 -8.40
C GLU A 55 -0.82 -11.65 -9.03
N PHE A 56 -0.62 -10.47 -8.41
CA PHE A 56 -0.98 -9.20 -9.03
C PHE A 56 0.09 -8.82 -10.05
N THR A 57 -0.10 -9.13 -11.33
CA THR A 57 0.73 -8.56 -12.40
C THR A 57 0.36 -7.11 -12.64
N LEU A 58 0.99 -6.21 -11.87
CA LEU A 58 1.07 -4.78 -12.18
C LEU A 58 1.97 -4.61 -13.41
N ARG A 59 1.38 -4.76 -14.59
CA ARG A 59 2.05 -4.45 -15.86
C ARG A 59 1.98 -2.93 -16.04
N ASP A 60 3.14 -2.28 -15.96
CA ASP A 60 3.39 -0.84 -15.98
C ASP A 60 3.05 -0.05 -14.72
N LYS A 61 4.05 0.71 -14.25
CA LYS A 61 4.00 1.65 -13.12
C LYS A 61 2.94 2.74 -13.26
N ASP A 62 2.40 2.92 -14.47
CA ASP A 62 1.58 4.08 -14.81
C ASP A 62 0.14 3.72 -15.21
N HIS A 63 -0.18 2.45 -15.47
CA HIS A 63 -1.52 2.08 -15.95
C HIS A 63 -1.98 0.71 -15.45
N LEU A 64 -2.90 0.70 -14.47
CA LEU A 64 -3.74 -0.47 -14.23
C LEU A 64 -4.60 -0.69 -15.48
N ALA A 65 -4.19 -1.60 -16.35
CA ALA A 65 -4.97 -2.02 -17.51
C ALA A 65 -6.10 -2.95 -17.04
N VAL A 66 -7.08 -2.36 -16.35
CA VAL A 66 -8.33 -3.06 -16.04
C VAL A 66 -9.18 -3.09 -17.31
N SER A 67 -9.37 -4.28 -17.89
CA SER A 67 -10.40 -4.50 -18.89
C SER A 67 -11.77 -4.58 -18.21
N VAL A 68 -12.30 -3.43 -17.78
CA VAL A 68 -13.69 -3.34 -17.32
C VAL A 68 -14.55 -3.50 -18.57
N SER A 69 -15.20 -4.65 -18.73
CA SER A 69 -16.21 -4.81 -19.76
C SER A 69 -17.43 -3.97 -19.35
N THR A 70 -17.82 -3.00 -20.19
CA THR A 70 -18.97 -2.12 -19.94
C THR A 70 -20.30 -2.86 -19.76
N SER A 71 -20.30 -4.14 -20.13
CA SER A 71 -21.40 -5.09 -20.04
C SER A 71 -21.75 -5.48 -18.60
N ASP A 72 -20.77 -5.47 -17.68
CA ASP A 72 -20.94 -5.98 -16.31
C ASP A 72 -21.55 -4.94 -15.34
N LEU A 73 -21.61 -3.67 -15.77
CA LEU A 73 -22.15 -2.54 -14.98
C LEU A 73 -23.68 -2.44 -15.11
N GLY A 74 -24.39 -3.54 -14.83
CA GLY A 74 -25.86 -3.60 -14.90
C GLY A 74 -26.53 -2.43 -14.16
N GLY A 75 -27.50 -1.77 -14.81
CA GLY A 75 -28.29 -0.71 -14.18
C GLY A 75 -27.72 0.71 -14.19
N VAL A 76 -26.49 0.94 -14.70
CA VAL A 76 -25.92 2.29 -14.85
C VAL A 76 -26.18 2.83 -16.27
N ASP A 77 -26.45 4.11 -16.43
CA ASP A 77 -26.65 4.73 -17.75
C ASP A 77 -25.35 4.69 -18.59
N ALA A 78 -25.47 4.48 -19.91
CA ALA A 78 -24.33 4.39 -20.83
C ALA A 78 -23.28 5.53 -20.70
N PRO A 79 -23.66 6.82 -20.57
CA PRO A 79 -22.68 7.90 -20.33
C PRO A 79 -21.97 7.78 -18.97
N GLU A 80 -22.69 7.37 -17.92
CA GLU A 80 -22.13 7.22 -16.59
C GLU A 80 -21.15 6.02 -16.53
N ARG A 81 -21.44 4.92 -17.26
CA ARG A 81 -20.50 3.80 -17.41
C ARG A 81 -19.16 4.23 -18.01
N GLN A 82 -19.17 5.01 -19.09
CA GLN A 82 -17.93 5.49 -19.69
C GLN A 82 -17.16 6.41 -18.74
N ALA A 83 -17.86 7.26 -17.99
CA ALA A 83 -17.25 8.11 -16.98
C ALA A 83 -16.62 7.29 -15.85
N ILE A 84 -17.29 6.23 -15.38
CA ILE A 84 -16.76 5.30 -14.37
C ILE A 84 -15.53 4.56 -14.90
N VAL A 85 -15.58 3.98 -16.10
CA VAL A 85 -14.43 3.27 -16.70
C VAL A 85 -13.23 4.19 -16.88
N LYS A 86 -13.45 5.43 -17.34
CA LYS A 86 -12.40 6.44 -17.45
C LYS A 86 -11.78 6.75 -16.08
N THR A 87 -12.62 6.91 -15.05
CA THR A 87 -12.14 7.15 -13.69
C THR A 87 -11.37 5.96 -13.13
N VAL A 88 -11.85 4.73 -13.32
CA VAL A 88 -11.14 3.50 -12.92
C VAL A 88 -9.75 3.42 -13.55
N LYS A 89 -9.62 3.75 -14.84
CA LYS A 89 -8.32 3.77 -15.55
C LYS A 89 -7.36 4.87 -15.06
N TRP A 90 -7.90 5.97 -14.53
CA TRP A 90 -7.12 7.08 -13.98
C TRP A 90 -6.65 6.81 -12.54
N LEU A 91 -7.31 5.89 -11.83
CA LEU A 91 -6.89 5.49 -10.49
C LEU A 91 -5.58 4.71 -10.55
N ASN A 92 -4.57 5.23 -9.84
CA ASN A 92 -3.31 4.53 -9.58
C ASN A 92 -3.40 3.78 -8.23
N GLY A 93 -2.39 2.97 -7.91
CA GLY A 93 -2.40 2.16 -6.69
C GLY A 93 -2.64 2.95 -5.40
N LEU A 94 -2.09 4.16 -5.29
CA LEU A 94 -2.25 4.99 -4.10
C LEU A 94 -3.66 5.60 -3.99
N ARG A 95 -4.23 6.08 -5.10
CA ARG A 95 -5.61 6.61 -5.14
C ARG A 95 -6.62 5.50 -4.88
N THR A 96 -6.42 4.33 -5.46
CA THR A 96 -7.23 3.14 -5.19
C THR A 96 -7.17 2.77 -3.73
N GLN A 97 -5.98 2.60 -3.16
CA GLN A 97 -5.81 2.28 -1.74
C GLN A 97 -6.53 3.31 -0.87
N ARG A 98 -6.33 4.61 -1.14
CA ARG A 98 -6.96 5.68 -0.37
C ARG A 98 -8.49 5.57 -0.42
N LEU A 99 -9.08 5.41 -1.61
CA LEU A 99 -10.53 5.23 -1.81
C LEU A 99 -11.11 4.03 -1.03
N PHE A 100 -10.33 2.95 -0.91
CA PHE A 100 -10.73 1.78 -0.12
C PHE A 100 -10.63 2.00 1.38
N THR A 101 -9.63 2.73 1.85
CA THR A 101 -9.37 3.01 3.27
C THR A 101 -10.20 4.14 3.86
N LEU A 102 -10.85 4.97 3.04
CA LEU A 102 -11.73 6.02 3.55
C LEU A 102 -12.96 5.39 4.21
N GLU A 103 -13.09 5.62 5.50
CA GLU A 103 -14.29 5.29 6.26
C GLU A 103 -15.28 6.45 6.21
N LYS A 104 -16.51 6.17 6.65
CA LYS A 104 -17.55 7.19 6.71
C LYS A 104 -17.19 8.19 7.83
N ASP A 105 -17.15 9.47 7.48
CA ASP A 105 -16.93 10.58 8.41
C ASP A 105 -15.49 10.70 8.97
N ASP A 106 -14.52 10.13 8.26
CA ASP A 106 -13.10 10.23 8.63
C ASP A 106 -12.65 11.67 8.77
N LEU A 107 -12.06 11.97 9.93
CA LEU A 107 -11.48 13.26 10.25
C LEU A 107 -10.02 13.31 9.82
N HIS A 108 -9.70 14.25 8.95
CA HIS A 108 -8.33 14.52 8.50
C HIS A 108 -7.92 15.93 8.87
N CYS A 109 -6.66 16.12 9.24
CA CYS A 109 -6.13 17.43 9.64
C CYS A 109 -4.83 17.75 8.90
N ALA A 110 -4.70 19.00 8.49
CA ALA A 110 -3.44 19.59 8.07
C ALA A 110 -2.71 20.12 9.29
N PHE A 111 -1.40 19.86 9.37
CA PHE A 111 -0.56 20.23 10.51
C PHE A 111 0.56 21.20 10.10
N THR A 112 1.02 22.02 11.04
CA THR A 112 2.09 23.01 10.79
C THR A 112 3.39 22.37 10.29
N GLN A 113 3.72 21.17 10.75
CA GLN A 113 4.89 20.40 10.32
C GLN A 113 4.48 19.06 9.70
N ALA A 114 3.48 19.08 8.81
CA ALA A 114 3.05 17.89 8.08
C ALA A 114 4.23 17.18 7.40
N THR A 115 4.35 15.87 7.64
CA THR A 115 5.36 15.00 7.01
C THR A 115 5.14 14.89 5.51
N ALA A 116 6.14 14.40 4.77
CA ALA A 116 6.01 14.16 3.33
C ALA A 116 4.85 13.21 3.00
N GLN A 117 4.62 12.19 3.84
CA GLN A 117 3.51 11.24 3.67
C GLN A 117 2.16 11.93 3.87
N MET A 118 2.01 12.78 4.89
CA MET A 118 0.78 13.53 5.14
C MET A 118 0.43 14.46 3.97
N ARG A 119 1.42 15.20 3.45
CA ARG A 119 1.21 16.07 2.28
C ARG A 119 0.83 15.27 1.05
N ARG A 120 1.44 14.10 0.85
CA ARG A 120 1.11 13.20 -0.26
C ARG A 120 -0.32 12.71 -0.17
N LEU A 121 -0.79 12.30 1.02
CA LEU A 121 -2.17 11.86 1.21
C LEU A 121 -3.17 13.00 1.02
N ALA A 122 -2.87 14.21 1.51
CA ALA A 122 -3.69 15.38 1.26
C ALA A 122 -3.81 15.70 -0.24
N GLY A 123 -2.72 15.56 -1.01
CA GLY A 123 -2.77 15.69 -2.47
C GLY A 123 -3.63 14.61 -3.14
N VAL A 124 -3.59 13.37 -2.64
CA VAL A 124 -4.47 12.29 -3.13
C VAL A 124 -5.93 12.59 -2.82
N ASP A 125 -6.23 13.11 -1.62
CA ASP A 125 -7.59 13.51 -1.26
C ASP A 125 -8.09 14.61 -2.21
N TYR A 126 -7.27 15.61 -2.51
CA TYR A 126 -7.59 16.66 -3.49
C TYR A 126 -7.86 16.08 -4.89
N ASP A 127 -6.99 15.19 -5.39
CA ASP A 127 -7.18 14.53 -6.68
C ASP A 127 -8.52 13.75 -6.74
N LEU A 128 -8.86 13.05 -5.65
CA LEU A 128 -10.11 12.28 -5.55
C LEU A 128 -11.35 13.18 -5.48
N GLU A 129 -11.23 14.34 -4.85
CA GLU A 129 -12.28 15.36 -4.78
C GLU A 129 -12.50 16.02 -6.14
N GLU A 130 -11.43 16.37 -6.86
CA GLU A 130 -11.50 16.90 -8.24
C GLU A 130 -12.16 15.90 -9.20
N ALA A 131 -11.89 14.60 -9.00
CA ALA A 131 -12.55 13.52 -9.74
C ALA A 131 -14.02 13.28 -9.33
N GLY A 132 -14.52 14.00 -8.33
CA GLY A 132 -15.89 13.89 -7.80
C GLY A 132 -16.17 12.57 -7.08
N LEU A 133 -15.13 11.88 -6.60
CA LEU A 133 -15.24 10.60 -5.88
C LEU A 133 -15.45 10.79 -4.38
N ILE A 134 -14.95 11.90 -3.84
CA ILE A 134 -15.15 12.29 -2.46
C ILE A 134 -15.62 13.74 -2.38
N THR A 135 -16.14 14.11 -1.21
CA THR A 135 -16.33 15.50 -0.79
C THR A 135 -15.60 15.73 0.51
N SER A 136 -14.90 16.85 0.62
CA SER A 136 -14.35 17.35 1.88
C SER A 136 -15.28 18.40 2.49
N THR A 137 -15.36 18.46 3.82
CA THR A 137 -16.10 19.50 4.53
C THR A 137 -15.28 19.96 5.72
N TYR A 138 -15.02 21.26 5.80
CA TYR A 138 -14.28 21.85 6.92
C TYR A 138 -15.01 21.62 8.25
N ASP A 139 -14.28 21.20 9.28
CA ASP A 139 -14.78 20.99 10.63
C ASP A 139 -14.04 21.92 11.60
N GLU A 140 -14.67 23.05 11.91
CA GLU A 140 -14.10 24.07 12.79
C GLU A 140 -13.91 23.56 14.22
N ALA A 141 -14.90 22.85 14.76
CA ALA A 141 -14.85 22.31 16.12
C ALA A 141 -13.71 21.31 16.28
N ALA A 142 -13.54 20.42 15.30
CA ALA A 142 -12.43 19.47 15.28
C ALA A 142 -11.07 20.18 15.11
N THR A 143 -11.01 21.24 14.29
CA THR A 143 -9.81 22.06 14.12
C THR A 143 -9.37 22.68 15.45
N GLN A 144 -10.30 23.32 16.17
CA GLN A 144 -10.02 23.94 17.46
C GLN A 144 -9.61 22.88 18.51
N ALA A 145 -10.29 21.73 18.53
CA ALA A 145 -9.97 20.64 19.44
C ALA A 145 -8.59 20.00 19.18
N ALA A 146 -8.19 19.89 17.90
CA ALA A 146 -6.91 19.33 17.49
C ALA A 146 -5.75 20.33 17.64
N ALA A 147 -6.00 21.62 17.42
CA ALA A 147 -4.99 22.68 17.60
C ALA A 147 -4.47 22.75 19.04
N GLY A 148 -5.32 22.43 20.03
CA GLY A 148 -4.93 22.35 21.45
C GLY A 148 -4.04 21.14 21.80
N LYS A 149 -3.81 20.21 20.87
CA LYS A 149 -2.99 19.01 21.06
C LYS A 149 -1.77 19.06 20.15
N ALA A 150 -0.82 19.93 20.50
CA ALA A 150 0.44 20.03 19.78
C ALA A 150 1.21 18.71 19.87
N ASP A 151 1.54 18.14 18.71
CA ASP A 151 2.43 16.98 18.62
C ASP A 151 3.85 17.47 18.31
N PRO A 152 4.89 17.01 19.03
CA PRO A 152 6.26 17.49 18.83
C PRO A 152 6.87 17.14 17.48
N LEU A 153 6.34 16.15 16.75
CA LEU A 153 6.86 15.69 15.46
C LEU A 153 6.14 16.31 14.26
N ILE A 154 4.84 16.61 14.39
CA ILE A 154 4.01 17.13 13.29
C ILE A 154 3.45 18.53 13.56
N GLY A 155 3.64 19.05 14.77
CA GLY A 155 3.19 20.37 15.20
C GLY A 155 1.70 20.42 15.58
N THR A 156 1.08 21.58 15.41
CA THR A 156 -0.34 21.81 15.71
C THR A 156 -1.19 21.64 14.45
N ALA A 157 -2.42 21.17 14.61
CA ALA A 157 -3.40 21.18 13.53
C ALA A 157 -3.75 22.62 13.14
N GLN A 158 -3.72 22.93 11.85
CA GLN A 158 -4.11 24.22 11.27
C GLN A 158 -5.56 24.21 10.78
N SER A 159 -5.96 23.11 10.16
CA SER A 159 -7.31 22.90 9.64
C SER A 159 -7.64 21.42 9.66
N CYS A 160 -8.88 21.10 9.97
CA CYS A 160 -9.41 19.75 9.88
C CYS A 160 -10.65 19.72 8.99
N TYR A 161 -10.81 18.61 8.27
CA TYR A 161 -11.88 18.37 7.34
C TYR A 161 -12.36 16.93 7.45
N ARG A 162 -13.66 16.73 7.23
CA ARG A 162 -14.26 15.41 7.12
C ARG A 162 -14.36 15.02 5.66
N ILE A 163 -13.96 13.79 5.36
CA ILE A 163 -14.11 13.23 4.02
C ILE A 163 -15.31 12.28 3.99
N ARG A 164 -16.06 12.35 2.90
CA ARG A 164 -17.13 11.40 2.59
C ARG A 164 -17.04 10.94 1.14
N LEU A 165 -17.38 9.69 0.88
CA LEU A 165 -17.56 9.17 -0.47
C LEU A 165 -18.83 9.77 -1.09
N THR A 166 -18.73 10.19 -2.35
CA THR A 166 -19.92 10.56 -3.14
C THR A 166 -20.63 9.31 -3.65
N PRO A 167 -21.88 9.41 -4.15
CA PRO A 167 -22.52 8.29 -4.84
C PRO A 167 -21.66 7.71 -5.97
N ARG A 168 -20.99 8.58 -6.74
CA ARG A 168 -20.04 8.17 -7.77
C ARG A 168 -18.83 7.45 -7.19
N GLY A 169 -18.30 7.92 -6.07
CA GLY A 169 -17.22 7.26 -5.32
C GLY A 169 -17.58 5.84 -4.91
N TYR A 170 -18.80 5.64 -4.38
CA TYR A 170 -19.33 4.32 -4.07
C TYR A 170 -19.45 3.43 -5.31
N ASN A 171 -20.01 3.94 -6.41
CA ASN A 171 -20.12 3.18 -7.66
C ASN A 171 -18.73 2.74 -8.15
N VAL A 172 -17.76 3.65 -8.21
CA VAL A 172 -16.38 3.32 -8.61
C VAL A 172 -15.75 2.28 -7.69
N LYS A 173 -15.95 2.39 -6.37
CA LYS A 173 -15.47 1.40 -5.38
C LYS A 173 -16.08 0.02 -5.62
N THR A 174 -17.38 -0.06 -5.86
CA THR A 174 -18.08 -1.31 -6.19
C THR A 174 -17.55 -1.94 -7.48
N VAL A 175 -17.39 -1.14 -8.54
CA VAL A 175 -16.84 -1.62 -9.81
C VAL A 175 -15.42 -2.14 -9.65
N LEU A 176 -14.59 -1.48 -8.87
CA LEU A 176 -13.24 -1.97 -8.57
C LEU A 176 -13.28 -3.32 -7.83
N VAL A 177 -14.20 -3.50 -6.88
CA VAL A 177 -14.39 -4.78 -6.19
C VAL A 177 -14.83 -5.87 -7.18
N GLU A 178 -15.78 -5.58 -8.07
CA GLU A 178 -16.25 -6.54 -9.08
C GLU A 178 -15.16 -6.93 -10.06
N VAL A 179 -14.38 -5.95 -10.53
CA VAL A 179 -13.19 -6.19 -11.36
C VAL A 179 -12.22 -7.14 -10.67
N ILE A 180 -11.92 -6.86 -9.40
CA ILE A 180 -10.99 -7.66 -8.61
C ILE A 180 -11.57 -9.07 -8.45
N ARG A 181 -12.85 -9.19 -8.10
CA ARG A 181 -13.55 -10.48 -7.94
C ARG A 181 -13.58 -11.30 -9.22
N ASN A 182 -13.95 -10.70 -10.36
CA ASN A 182 -13.99 -11.39 -11.66
C ASN A 182 -12.59 -11.83 -12.08
N GLY A 183 -11.56 -11.01 -11.83
CA GLY A 183 -10.16 -11.41 -12.05
C GLY A 183 -9.74 -12.62 -11.22
N PHE A 184 -10.35 -12.83 -10.04
CA PHE A 184 -10.17 -14.04 -9.23
C PHE A 184 -11.02 -15.23 -9.73
N GLU A 185 -12.28 -15.01 -10.09
CA GLU A 185 -13.18 -16.08 -10.55
C GLU A 185 -12.75 -16.66 -11.90
N ASP A 186 -12.31 -15.82 -12.85
CA ASP A 186 -11.78 -16.26 -14.14
C ASP A 186 -10.39 -16.91 -14.00
N GLY A 187 -9.67 -16.63 -12.91
CA GLY A 187 -8.38 -17.25 -12.55
C GLY A 187 -8.50 -18.56 -11.76
N VAL A 188 -9.71 -18.90 -11.28
CA VAL A 188 -10.02 -20.18 -10.60
C VAL A 188 -10.64 -21.18 -11.59
N GLY A 189 -10.32 -21.04 -12.88
CA GLY A 189 -10.32 -22.17 -13.81
C GLY A 189 -9.13 -23.08 -13.50
N ILE A 190 -9.22 -23.87 -12.42
CA ILE A 190 -8.34 -25.01 -12.21
C ILE A 190 -8.44 -25.86 -13.46
N GLU A 191 -7.34 -25.97 -14.21
CA GLU A 191 -7.14 -27.00 -15.21
C GLU A 191 -7.48 -28.35 -14.57
N GLY A 192 -8.71 -28.80 -14.80
CA GLY A 192 -9.09 -30.19 -14.66
C GLY A 192 -8.35 -30.98 -15.73
N GLU A 193 -7.10 -31.30 -15.41
CA GLU A 193 -6.34 -32.49 -15.77
C GLU A 193 -7.08 -33.41 -16.77
N LYS A 194 -6.71 -33.31 -18.05
CA LYS A 194 -6.79 -34.46 -18.96
C LYS A 194 -5.56 -35.32 -18.70
N LEU A 195 -5.76 -36.42 -17.96
CA LEU A 195 -5.00 -37.65 -18.10
C LEU A 195 -6.00 -38.81 -18.26
#